data_AF-A0A151ML28-F1
#
_entry.id   AF-A0A151ML28-F1
#
_cell.length_a   1.000
_cell.length_b   1.000
_cell.length_c   1.000
_cell.angle_alpha   90.00
_cell.angle_beta   90.00
_cell.angle_gamma   90.00
#
_symmetry.space_group_name_H-M   'P 1'
#
loop_
_entity.id
_entity.type
_entity.pdbx_description
1 polymer ?
#
loop_
_entity_poly.entity_id
_entity_poly.type
_entity_poly.pdbx_seq_one_letter_code
_entity_poly.pdbx_strand_id
1 'polypeptide(L)'
;MQERPLVARHNIPLTEDKAKIAEAARQSALEILRDALKKKDRVLMETPQDLISRDSEEPMLWMERYAVLMEQWVRDLISVLEKAKFMENPSTQQLYTYVYTESGDKAIYLCPLFWAAPRHLDKDSQPGTLIHKASHFLGTCDITYEPFSFYVTCRGVMVKNSSTDPDSPKFLPLVTAVLNANNIQHKFERTLRHRGDYKQGRYSCCGETARSSVCESAVPDAFLVCRNNGSE
;
A
#
# COMPACT_ATOMS: atom_id res chain seq x y z
N MET A 1 9.65 20.84 26.16
CA MET A 1 9.65 19.37 26.10
C MET A 1 8.76 18.90 27.23
N GLN A 2 7.51 18.58 26.94
CA GLN A 2 6.49 18.25 27.93
C GLN A 2 6.22 16.75 27.74
N GLU A 3 6.67 15.94 28.70
CA GLU A 3 6.40 14.50 28.75
C GLU A 3 4.89 14.30 28.72
N ARG A 4 4.36 13.69 27.65
CA ARG A 4 2.98 13.23 27.65
C ARG A 4 2.89 12.02 28.59
N PRO A 5 1.87 11.94 29.47
CA PRO A 5 1.76 10.83 30.38
C PRO A 5 1.58 9.53 29.61
N LEU A 6 2.33 8.49 30.00
CA LEU A 6 2.09 7.11 29.61
C LEU A 6 0.68 6.73 30.04
N VAL A 7 -0.27 6.79 29.10
CA VAL A 7 -1.60 6.20 29.29
C VAL A 7 -1.39 4.73 29.65
N ALA A 8 -1.96 4.29 30.78
CA ALA A 8 -1.88 2.91 31.23
C ALA A 8 -2.25 1.99 30.07
N ARG A 9 -1.32 1.10 29.71
CA ARG A 9 -1.41 0.22 28.53
C ARG A 9 -2.48 -0.85 28.77
N HIS A 10 -3.74 -0.52 28.49
CA HIS A 10 -4.82 -1.50 28.43
C HIS A 10 -4.74 -2.30 27.12
N ASN A 11 -3.64 -3.04 26.96
CA ASN A 11 -3.43 -3.96 25.87
C ASN A 11 -4.01 -5.31 26.28
N ILE A 12 -5.07 -5.74 25.62
CA ILE A 12 -5.82 -6.93 26.02
C ILE A 12 -5.62 -8.00 24.92
N PRO A 13 -5.40 -9.27 25.29
CA PRO A 13 -5.49 -10.36 24.32
C PRO A 13 -6.84 -10.33 23.60
N LEU A 14 -6.85 -10.68 22.31
CA LEU A 14 -8.10 -10.73 21.55
C LEU A 14 -9.03 -11.81 22.11
N THR A 15 -10.34 -11.51 22.13
CA THR A 15 -11.36 -12.56 22.27
C THR A 15 -11.32 -13.50 21.07
N GLU A 16 -11.84 -14.72 21.20
CA GLU A 16 -11.80 -15.71 20.12
C GLU A 16 -12.42 -15.20 18.81
N ASP A 17 -13.55 -14.50 18.90
CA ASP A 17 -14.22 -13.92 17.73
C ASP A 17 -13.40 -12.82 17.06
N LYS A 18 -12.78 -11.93 17.85
CA LYS A 18 -11.92 -10.88 17.30
C LYS A 18 -10.62 -11.44 16.74
N ALA A 19 -10.08 -12.50 17.36
CA ALA A 19 -8.95 -13.23 16.83
C ALA A 19 -9.29 -13.80 15.45
N LYS A 20 -10.43 -14.47 15.28
CA LYS A 20 -10.90 -14.98 13.98
C LYS A 20 -11.01 -13.87 12.92
N ILE A 21 -11.53 -12.70 13.28
CA ILE A 21 -11.63 -11.55 12.35
C ILE A 21 -10.25 -11.01 11.98
N ALA A 22 -9.38 -10.79 12.96
CA ALA A 22 -8.01 -10.31 12.72
C ALA A 22 -7.21 -11.29 11.85
N GLU A 23 -7.38 -12.59 12.08
CA GLU A 23 -6.77 -13.66 11.30
C GLU A 23 -7.29 -13.70 9.86
N ALA A 24 -8.61 -13.55 9.66
CA ALA A 24 -9.19 -13.45 8.33
C ALA A 24 -8.67 -12.22 7.57
N ALA A 25 -8.53 -11.07 8.25
CA ALA A 25 -7.94 -9.86 7.67
C ALA A 25 -6.47 -10.06 7.31
N ARG A 26 -5.68 -10.71 8.19
CA ARG A 26 -4.28 -11.07 7.91
C ARG A 26 -4.17 -11.96 6.69
N GLN A 27 -4.98 -13.01 6.63
CA GLN A 27 -5.00 -13.94 5.52
C GLN A 27 -5.37 -13.23 4.20
N SER A 28 -6.37 -12.34 4.23
CA SER A 28 -6.74 -11.54 3.07
C SER A 28 -5.59 -10.62 2.62
N ALA A 29 -4.90 -9.95 3.55
CA ALA A 29 -3.73 -9.13 3.23
C ALA A 29 -2.59 -9.96 2.60
N LEU A 30 -2.31 -11.15 3.15
CA LEU A 30 -1.30 -12.07 2.61
C LEU A 30 -1.66 -12.56 1.21
N GLU A 31 -2.92 -12.89 0.96
CA GLU A 31 -3.42 -13.29 -0.36
C GLU A 31 -3.26 -12.16 -1.38
N ILE A 32 -3.62 -10.92 -1.02
CA ILE A 32 -3.44 -9.74 -1.87
C ILE A 32 -1.96 -9.54 -2.23
N LEU A 33 -1.06 -9.62 -1.25
CA LEU A 33 0.38 -9.44 -1.48
C LEU A 33 0.96 -10.57 -2.34
N ARG A 34 0.57 -11.82 -2.10
CA ARG A 34 1.02 -12.98 -2.90
C ARG A 34 0.49 -12.92 -4.32
N ASP A 35 -0.75 -12.49 -4.52
CA ASP A 35 -1.33 -12.29 -5.85
C ASP A 35 -0.64 -11.14 -6.60
N ALA A 36 -0.26 -10.06 -5.90
CA ALA A 36 0.55 -9.00 -6.48
C ALA A 36 1.93 -9.50 -6.95
N LEU A 37 2.57 -10.41 -6.20
CA LEU A 37 3.80 -11.08 -6.63
C LEU A 37 3.59 -11.99 -7.84
N LYS A 38 2.47 -12.73 -7.88
CA LYS A 38 2.12 -13.58 -9.03
C LYS A 38 1.94 -12.75 -10.30
N LYS A 39 1.37 -11.55 -10.17
CA LYS A 39 1.10 -10.60 -11.25
C LYS A 39 2.19 -9.53 -11.40
N LYS A 40 3.39 -9.76 -10.86
CA LYS A 40 4.43 -8.73 -10.68
C LYS A 40 4.76 -7.94 -11.94
N ASP A 41 4.86 -8.61 -13.08
CA ASP A 41 5.20 -8.01 -14.37
C ASP A 41 4.12 -7.07 -14.91
N ARG A 42 2.94 -7.04 -14.28
CA ARG A 42 1.84 -6.15 -14.61
C ARG A 42 1.62 -5.09 -13.53
N VAL A 43 1.68 -5.46 -12.26
CA VAL A 43 1.18 -4.61 -11.15
C VAL A 43 2.28 -3.92 -10.34
N LEU A 44 3.47 -4.51 -10.26
CA LEU A 44 4.60 -3.97 -9.50
C LEU A 44 5.45 -3.04 -10.36
N MET A 45 6.28 -2.24 -9.70
CA MET A 45 7.19 -1.32 -10.36
C MET A 45 8.61 -1.87 -10.35
N GLU A 46 9.35 -1.55 -11.41
CA GLU A 46 10.81 -1.62 -11.40
C GLU A 46 11.39 -0.45 -10.58
N THR A 47 12.67 -0.57 -10.21
CA THR A 47 13.39 0.50 -9.53
C THR A 47 13.39 1.74 -10.43
N PRO A 48 12.87 2.90 -9.96
CA PRO A 48 12.98 4.14 -10.71
C PRO A 48 14.46 4.48 -10.97
N GLN A 49 14.80 4.80 -12.22
CA GLN A 49 16.16 5.14 -12.64
C GLN A 49 16.24 6.58 -13.15
N ASP A 50 15.19 7.04 -13.85
CA ASP A 50 15.22 8.30 -14.57
C ASP A 50 14.19 9.29 -14.04
N LEU A 51 14.64 10.53 -13.84
CA LEU A 51 13.78 11.69 -13.57
C LEU A 51 13.65 12.51 -14.85
N ILE A 52 12.45 12.53 -15.43
CA ILE A 52 12.19 13.25 -16.68
C ILE A 52 11.49 14.57 -16.36
N SER A 53 12.18 15.69 -16.60
CA SER A 53 11.66 17.05 -16.36
C SER A 53 10.99 17.70 -17.58
N ARG A 54 10.84 16.98 -18.69
CA ARG A 54 10.23 17.54 -19.91
C ARG A 54 8.75 17.21 -20.01
N ASP A 55 7.96 18.23 -20.34
CA ASP A 55 6.72 18.06 -21.10
C ASP A 55 7.11 17.60 -22.51
N SER A 56 7.50 16.33 -22.65
CA SER A 56 7.82 15.79 -23.97
C SER A 56 6.57 15.87 -24.85
N GLU A 57 6.73 16.39 -26.07
CA GLU A 57 5.66 16.54 -27.07
C GLU A 57 5.05 15.21 -27.54
N GLU A 58 5.65 14.08 -27.17
CA GLU A 58 5.05 12.75 -27.40
C GLU A 58 4.12 12.37 -26.25
N PRO A 59 2.93 11.79 -26.53
CA PRO A 59 2.05 11.27 -25.49
C PRO A 59 2.67 10.01 -24.87
N MET A 60 3.67 10.19 -24.01
CA MET A 60 4.05 9.16 -23.05
C MET A 60 2.83 8.90 -22.17
N LEU A 61 2.42 7.63 -22.08
CA LEU A 61 1.28 7.21 -21.26
C LEU A 61 1.69 7.20 -19.79
N TRP A 62 1.68 8.41 -19.22
CA TRP A 62 1.92 8.63 -17.80
C TRP A 62 0.78 8.02 -16.97
N MET A 63 1.14 7.22 -15.98
CA MET A 63 0.20 6.62 -15.04
C MET A 63 0.44 7.16 -13.63
N GLU A 64 -0.63 7.61 -12.99
CA GLU A 64 -0.64 8.00 -11.58
C GLU A 64 -0.43 6.78 -10.66
N ARG A 65 0.51 6.89 -9.72
CA ARG A 65 0.80 5.90 -8.68
C ARG A 65 0.92 6.56 -7.31
N TYR A 66 0.63 5.80 -6.25
CA TYR A 66 0.77 6.29 -4.86
C TYR A 66 2.08 5.84 -4.21
N ALA A 67 2.55 4.62 -4.47
CA ALA A 67 3.80 4.12 -3.92
C ALA A 67 4.70 3.44 -4.95
N VAL A 68 6.01 3.52 -4.69
CA VAL A 68 7.05 2.71 -5.36
C VAL A 68 7.02 1.32 -4.73
N LEU A 69 6.24 0.43 -5.33
CA LEU A 69 6.01 -0.92 -4.81
C LEU A 69 6.79 -1.94 -5.65
N MET A 70 7.96 -2.34 -5.13
CA MET A 70 8.87 -3.29 -5.76
C MET A 70 8.67 -4.72 -5.24
N GLU A 71 9.15 -5.72 -5.97
CA GLU A 71 9.02 -7.14 -5.59
C GLU A 71 9.55 -7.43 -4.19
N GLN A 72 10.76 -6.95 -3.86
CA GLN A 72 11.37 -7.20 -2.55
C GLN A 72 10.52 -6.60 -1.41
N TRP A 73 10.01 -5.38 -1.60
CA TRP A 73 9.11 -4.73 -0.64
C TRP A 73 7.87 -5.57 -0.34
N VAL A 74 7.26 -6.18 -1.36
CA VAL A 74 6.08 -7.04 -1.17
C VAL A 74 6.44 -8.32 -0.41
N ARG A 75 7.60 -8.93 -0.68
CA ARG A 75 8.10 -10.10 0.06
C ARG A 75 8.38 -9.79 1.53
N ASP A 76 8.92 -8.60 1.80
CA ASP A 76 9.20 -8.15 3.16
C ASP A 76 7.91 -7.87 3.94
N LEU A 77 6.89 -7.27 3.30
CA LEU A 77 5.56 -7.09 3.89
C LEU A 77 4.90 -8.42 4.26
N ILE A 78 4.99 -9.42 3.38
CA ILE A 78 4.51 -10.79 3.68
C ILE A 78 5.22 -11.33 4.92
N SER A 79 6.56 -11.24 4.96
CA SER A 79 7.37 -11.75 6.07
C SER A 79 7.06 -11.07 7.41
N VAL A 80 6.68 -9.78 7.38
CA VAL A 80 6.22 -9.05 8.57
C VAL A 80 4.85 -9.55 9.00
N LEU A 81 3.87 -9.63 8.10
CA LEU A 81 2.51 -10.03 8.43
C LEU A 81 2.42 -11.47 8.94
N GLU A 82 3.19 -12.39 8.39
CA GLU A 82 3.25 -13.79 8.86
C GLU A 82 3.71 -13.91 10.32
N LYS A 83 4.50 -12.94 10.81
CA LYS A 83 5.04 -12.91 12.17
C LYS A 83 4.29 -11.97 13.10
N ALA A 84 3.37 -11.16 12.57
CA ALA A 84 2.68 -10.14 13.34
C ALA A 84 1.76 -10.76 14.39
N LYS A 85 1.73 -10.15 15.58
CA LYS A 85 0.82 -10.48 16.66
C LYS A 85 -0.27 -9.43 16.74
N PHE A 86 -1.49 -9.84 17.10
CA PHE A 86 -2.61 -8.90 17.25
C PHE A 86 -3.01 -8.75 18.70
N MET A 87 -3.14 -7.50 19.14
CA MET A 87 -3.60 -7.12 20.47
C MET A 87 -4.78 -6.16 20.33
N GLU A 88 -5.69 -6.13 21.30
CA GLU A 88 -6.76 -5.14 21.32
C GLU A 88 -6.35 -3.90 22.12
N ASN A 89 -6.73 -2.73 21.63
CA ASN A 89 -6.87 -1.52 22.45
C ASN A 89 -8.27 -0.89 22.25
N PRO A 90 -9.18 -1.04 23.23
CA PRO A 90 -10.53 -0.48 23.14
C PRO A 90 -10.60 1.03 23.42
N SER A 91 -9.55 1.62 24.00
CA SER A 91 -9.55 3.00 24.52
C SER A 91 -9.42 4.08 23.44
N THR A 92 -8.98 3.72 22.24
CA THR A 92 -8.69 4.65 21.13
C THR A 92 -9.78 4.60 20.06
N GLN A 93 -10.97 5.14 20.36
CA GLN A 93 -12.17 5.02 19.52
C GLN A 93 -12.03 5.62 18.10
N GLN A 94 -11.11 6.57 17.89
CA GLN A 94 -10.90 7.23 16.59
C GLN A 94 -9.75 6.64 15.78
N LEU A 95 -9.15 5.54 16.22
CA LEU A 95 -8.06 4.89 15.50
C LEU A 95 -8.53 3.57 14.89
N TYR A 96 -7.92 3.21 13.76
CA TYR A 96 -7.99 1.86 13.21
C TYR A 96 -7.00 0.96 13.93
N THR A 97 -5.72 1.32 13.89
CA THR A 97 -4.63 0.51 14.43
C THR A 97 -3.43 1.39 14.78
N TYR A 98 -2.51 0.87 15.60
CA TYR A 98 -1.17 1.44 15.77
C TYR A 98 -0.14 0.34 16.07
N VAL A 99 1.14 0.69 15.99
CA VAL A 99 2.27 -0.21 16.27
C VAL A 99 3.32 0.52 17.11
N TYR A 100 4.14 -0.23 17.82
CA TYR A 100 5.42 0.25 18.36
C TYR A 100 6.53 -0.46 17.58
N THR A 101 7.30 0.30 16.79
CA THR A 101 8.34 -0.31 15.94
C THR A 101 9.58 -0.70 16.73
N GLU A 102 9.83 -0.06 17.87
CA GLU A 102 11.00 -0.27 18.72
C GLU A 102 10.90 -1.52 19.63
N SER A 103 9.70 -2.07 19.84
CA SER A 103 9.48 -3.18 20.80
C SER A 103 9.96 -4.54 20.29
N GLY A 104 10.30 -4.67 19.00
CA GLY A 104 10.80 -5.91 18.37
C GLY A 104 9.79 -7.07 18.27
N ASP A 105 8.66 -6.98 18.97
CA ASP A 105 7.62 -8.02 19.07
C ASP A 105 6.64 -8.08 17.89
N LYS A 106 6.71 -7.09 16.98
CA LYS A 106 5.84 -6.92 15.81
C LYS A 106 4.34 -7.00 16.16
N ALA A 107 3.96 -6.42 17.30
CA ALA A 107 2.57 -6.34 17.72
C ALA A 107 1.81 -5.21 17.00
N ILE A 108 0.67 -5.54 16.41
CA ILE A 108 -0.30 -4.61 15.83
C ILE A 108 -1.49 -4.50 16.78
N TYR A 109 -1.75 -3.29 17.26
CA TYR A 109 -2.84 -2.99 18.18
C TYR A 109 -4.08 -2.58 17.40
N LEU A 110 -5.14 -3.37 17.50
CA LEU A 110 -6.40 -3.22 16.78
C LEU A 110 -7.38 -2.42 17.63
N CYS A 111 -7.94 -1.36 17.04
CA CYS A 111 -8.79 -0.38 17.69
C CYS A 111 -10.22 -0.42 17.09
N PRO A 112 -11.20 0.28 17.70
CA PRO A 112 -12.60 0.22 17.28
C PRO A 112 -12.88 0.42 15.78
N LEU A 113 -12.21 1.34 15.09
CA LEU A 113 -12.47 1.57 13.65
C LEU A 113 -12.04 0.39 12.76
N PHE A 114 -11.02 -0.38 13.17
CA PHE A 114 -10.60 -1.58 12.43
C PHE A 114 -11.72 -2.62 12.37
N TRP A 115 -12.47 -2.79 13.46
CA TRP A 115 -13.55 -3.77 13.51
C TRP A 115 -14.73 -3.40 12.60
N ALA A 116 -14.95 -2.10 12.36
CA ALA A 116 -15.99 -1.58 11.48
C ALA A 116 -15.54 -1.45 10.01
N ALA A 117 -14.24 -1.57 9.74
CA ALA A 117 -13.65 -1.39 8.42
C ALA A 117 -14.10 -2.46 7.41
N PRO A 118 -14.12 -2.14 6.10
CA PRO A 118 -14.38 -3.12 5.05
C PRO A 118 -13.47 -4.35 5.16
N ARG A 119 -14.06 -5.54 5.04
CA ARG A 119 -13.33 -6.83 5.17
C ARG A 119 -12.49 -7.19 3.94
N HIS A 120 -12.78 -6.58 2.80
CA HIS A 120 -12.11 -6.84 1.53
C HIS A 120 -11.39 -5.58 1.06
N LEU A 121 -10.46 -5.75 0.11
CA LEU A 121 -9.65 -4.65 -0.40
C LEU A 121 -10.52 -3.54 -1.00
N ASP A 122 -10.68 -2.49 -0.22
CA ASP A 122 -11.38 -1.25 -0.54
C ASP A 122 -10.74 -0.14 0.28
N LYS A 123 -11.18 1.10 0.11
CA LYS A 123 -10.67 2.23 0.89
C LYS A 123 -10.80 1.97 2.40
N ASP A 124 -9.69 2.16 3.12
CA ASP A 124 -9.56 2.04 4.58
C ASP A 124 -10.01 0.66 5.10
N SER A 125 -9.74 -0.37 4.31
CA SER A 125 -10.11 -1.76 4.60
C SER A 125 -9.24 -2.38 5.70
N GLN A 126 -9.75 -3.45 6.32
CA GLN A 126 -8.97 -4.27 7.25
C GLN A 126 -7.65 -4.77 6.63
N PRO A 127 -7.64 -5.46 5.47
CA PRO A 127 -6.38 -5.90 4.87
C PRO A 127 -5.45 -4.74 4.48
N GLY A 128 -5.98 -3.63 3.94
CA GLY A 128 -5.16 -2.45 3.61
C GLY A 128 -4.54 -1.80 4.84
N THR A 129 -5.30 -1.70 5.94
CA THR A 129 -4.81 -1.23 7.24
C THR A 129 -3.69 -2.12 7.79
N LEU A 130 -3.80 -3.45 7.63
CA LEU A 130 -2.73 -4.35 8.05
C LEU A 130 -1.47 -4.21 7.19
N ILE A 131 -1.62 -4.03 5.87
CA ILE A 131 -0.50 -3.74 4.96
C ILE A 131 0.20 -2.43 5.37
N HIS A 132 -0.58 -1.39 5.66
CA HIS A 132 -0.08 -0.12 6.20
C HIS A 132 0.75 -0.36 7.47
N LYS A 133 0.23 -1.09 8.46
CA LYS A 133 0.96 -1.28 9.72
C LYS A 133 2.18 -2.20 9.58
N ALA A 134 2.12 -3.16 8.66
CA ALA A 134 3.27 -3.97 8.32
C ALA A 134 4.42 -3.13 7.76
N SER A 135 4.14 -2.10 6.96
CA SER A 135 5.19 -1.26 6.38
C SER A 135 5.93 -0.43 7.43
N HIS A 136 5.32 -0.04 8.55
CA HIS A 136 6.03 0.65 9.63
C HIS A 136 7.18 -0.19 10.20
N PHE A 137 7.02 -1.52 10.28
CA PHE A 137 8.10 -2.41 10.70
C PHE A 137 9.23 -2.54 9.67
N LEU A 138 9.03 -2.01 8.45
CA LEU A 138 10.04 -1.89 7.40
C LEU A 138 10.60 -0.46 7.31
N GLY A 139 10.25 0.43 8.24
CA GLY A 139 10.80 1.79 8.34
C GLY A 139 9.95 2.89 7.69
N THR A 140 8.71 2.61 7.27
CA THR A 140 7.80 3.68 6.80
C THR A 140 7.23 4.49 7.96
N CYS A 141 6.85 5.74 7.68
CA CYS A 141 6.25 6.67 8.63
C CYS A 141 4.91 7.20 8.12
N ASP A 142 4.10 7.78 9.01
CA ASP A 142 2.91 8.54 8.64
C ASP A 142 3.31 9.99 8.33
N ILE A 143 3.87 10.22 7.15
CA ILE A 143 4.32 11.55 6.70
C ILE A 143 3.11 12.45 6.43
N THR A 144 2.11 11.90 5.74
CA THR A 144 0.84 12.57 5.45
C THR A 144 -0.29 11.56 5.33
N TYR A 145 -1.49 11.98 5.72
CA TYR A 145 -2.74 11.24 5.50
C TYR A 145 -3.43 11.63 4.19
N GLU A 146 -3.00 12.71 3.55
CA GLU A 146 -3.49 13.05 2.22
C GLU A 146 -2.83 12.14 1.18
N PRO A 147 -3.61 11.55 0.25
CA PRO A 147 -3.07 10.66 -0.75
C PRO A 147 -2.16 11.44 -1.69
N PHE A 148 -0.84 11.24 -1.55
CA PHE A 148 0.14 11.83 -2.43
C PHE A 148 0.39 10.91 -3.63
N SER A 149 0.30 11.43 -4.85
CA SER A 149 0.52 10.68 -6.08
C SER A 149 1.67 11.23 -6.92
N PHE A 150 2.32 10.36 -7.67
CA PHE A 150 3.33 10.72 -8.68
C PHE A 150 3.02 10.02 -9.99
N TYR A 151 3.51 10.58 -11.09
CA TYR A 151 3.31 10.02 -12.42
C TYR A 151 4.56 9.28 -12.86
N VAL A 152 4.37 8.10 -13.42
CA VAL A 152 5.43 7.27 -13.98
C VAL A 152 5.08 6.81 -15.38
N THR A 153 6.06 6.26 -16.09
CA THR A 153 5.88 5.48 -17.33
C THR A 153 6.87 4.30 -17.31
N CYS A 154 6.87 3.46 -18.36
CA CYS A 154 7.90 2.44 -18.56
C CYS A 154 8.05 1.51 -17.34
N ARG A 155 6.97 0.87 -16.90
CA ARG A 155 6.94 0.01 -15.69
C ARG A 155 7.40 0.69 -14.38
N GLY A 156 7.45 2.02 -14.35
CA GLY A 156 7.92 2.77 -13.18
C GLY A 156 9.38 3.20 -13.25
N VAL A 157 10.12 2.82 -14.29
CA VAL A 157 11.53 3.19 -14.46
C VAL A 157 11.71 4.70 -14.60
N MET A 158 10.75 5.36 -15.27
CA MET A 158 10.76 6.80 -15.52
C MET A 158 9.70 7.50 -14.67
N VAL A 159 10.12 8.52 -13.91
CA VAL A 159 9.26 9.34 -13.06
C VAL A 159 9.11 10.73 -13.67
N LYS A 160 7.86 11.21 -13.80
CA LYS A 160 7.59 12.57 -14.26
C LYS A 160 7.99 13.54 -13.14
N ASN A 161 9.00 14.35 -13.41
CA ASN A 161 9.29 15.50 -12.58
C ASN A 161 8.43 16.68 -13.07
N SER A 162 7.53 17.16 -12.22
CA SER A 162 6.63 18.28 -12.53
C SER A 162 7.18 19.63 -12.02
N SER A 163 8.46 19.68 -11.66
CA SER A 163 9.18 20.90 -11.28
C SER A 163 10.57 20.96 -11.91
N THR A 164 10.89 22.08 -12.56
CA THR A 164 12.27 22.44 -12.92
C THR A 164 13.00 23.17 -11.79
N ASP A 165 12.29 23.51 -10.71
CA ASP A 165 12.83 24.18 -9.53
C ASP A 165 13.33 23.14 -8.51
N PRO A 166 14.64 23.10 -8.20
CA PRO A 166 15.24 22.16 -7.26
C PRO A 166 14.81 22.40 -5.81
N ASP A 167 14.33 23.60 -5.46
CA ASP A 167 13.83 23.94 -4.13
C ASP A 167 12.32 23.68 -4.00
N SER A 168 11.67 23.22 -5.07
CA SER A 168 10.24 22.93 -5.05
C SER A 168 9.95 21.71 -4.19
N PRO A 169 8.92 21.76 -3.31
CA PRO A 169 8.43 20.60 -2.58
C PRO A 169 7.89 19.48 -3.48
N LYS A 170 7.95 19.62 -4.81
CA LYS A 170 7.75 18.55 -5.80
C LYS A 170 8.96 17.62 -6.01
N PHE A 171 10.06 17.76 -5.24
CA PHE A 171 11.09 16.71 -5.07
C PHE A 171 10.80 15.77 -3.88
N LEU A 172 10.01 16.25 -2.90
CA LEU A 172 9.35 15.45 -1.85
C LEU A 172 8.51 14.24 -2.32
N PRO A 173 7.88 14.24 -3.53
CA PRO A 173 7.02 13.18 -4.04
C PRO A 173 7.57 11.77 -3.96
N LEU A 174 8.85 11.58 -4.29
CA LEU A 174 9.45 10.25 -4.29
C LEU A 174 9.75 9.78 -2.86
N VAL A 175 10.20 10.68 -1.98
CA VAL A 175 10.39 10.36 -0.57
C VAL A 175 9.06 9.93 0.05
N THR A 176 7.99 10.67 -0.19
CA THR A 176 6.64 10.30 0.28
C THR A 176 6.16 9.00 -0.37
N ALA A 177 6.38 8.78 -1.66
CA ALA A 177 5.99 7.55 -2.36
C ALA A 177 6.75 6.30 -1.90
N VAL A 178 7.94 6.45 -1.31
CA VAL A 178 8.76 5.36 -0.77
C VAL A 178 8.50 5.15 0.73
N LEU A 179 8.38 6.22 1.51
CA LEU A 179 8.40 6.16 2.97
C LEU A 179 7.03 6.34 3.64
N ASN A 180 5.98 6.77 2.94
CA ASN A 180 4.69 7.02 3.56
C ASN A 180 3.83 5.73 3.62
N ALA A 181 3.48 5.28 4.83
CA ALA A 181 2.67 4.07 5.03
C ALA A 181 1.28 4.18 4.36
N ASN A 182 0.65 5.36 4.44
CA ASN A 182 -0.63 5.64 3.77
C ASN A 182 -0.55 5.49 2.24
N ASN A 183 0.58 5.86 1.63
CA ASN A 183 0.76 5.71 0.19
C ASN A 183 0.83 4.24 -0.24
N ILE A 184 1.46 3.39 0.57
CA ILE A 184 1.50 1.95 0.34
C ILE A 184 0.09 1.37 0.42
N GLN A 185 -0.67 1.72 1.46
CA GLN A 185 -2.08 1.33 1.56
C GLN A 185 -2.89 1.76 0.32
N HIS A 186 -2.80 3.04 -0.06
CA HIS A 186 -3.51 3.57 -1.22
C HIS A 186 -3.06 2.95 -2.54
N LYS A 187 -1.80 2.52 -2.67
CA LYS A 187 -1.37 1.76 -3.84
C LYS A 187 -2.23 0.51 -4.03
N PHE A 188 -2.49 -0.25 -2.97
CA PHE A 188 -3.38 -1.42 -3.05
C PHE A 188 -4.85 -1.01 -3.18
N GLU A 189 -5.35 -0.11 -2.32
CA GLU A 189 -6.77 0.22 -2.22
C GLU A 189 -7.30 1.11 -3.34
N ARG A 190 -6.42 1.83 -4.07
CA ARG A 190 -6.84 2.74 -5.15
C ARG A 190 -6.29 2.33 -6.50
N THR A 191 -5.00 2.00 -6.58
CA THR A 191 -4.37 1.66 -7.86
C THR A 191 -4.60 0.21 -8.24
N LEU A 192 -4.30 -0.74 -7.34
CA LEU A 192 -4.25 -2.16 -7.68
C LEU A 192 -5.57 -2.91 -7.43
N ARG A 193 -6.55 -2.31 -6.76
CA ARG A 193 -7.86 -2.93 -6.53
C ARG A 193 -8.64 -3.14 -7.83
N HIS A 194 -9.60 -4.04 -7.77
CA HIS A 194 -10.63 -4.19 -8.80
C HIS A 194 -11.53 -2.96 -8.84
N ARG A 195 -11.82 -2.46 -10.05
CA ARG A 195 -12.78 -1.35 -10.27
C ARG A 195 -14.21 -1.85 -10.50
N GLY A 196 -14.36 -3.12 -10.87
CA GLY A 196 -15.65 -3.75 -11.10
C GLY A 196 -16.25 -4.33 -9.82
N ASP A 197 -17.57 -4.44 -9.78
CA ASP A 197 -18.28 -5.10 -8.68
C ASP A 197 -17.94 -6.60 -8.62
N TYR A 198 -17.93 -7.17 -7.41
CA TYR A 198 -17.87 -8.61 -7.23
C TYR A 198 -19.29 -9.20 -7.14
N LYS A 199 -19.75 -9.83 -8.22
CA LYS A 199 -21.08 -10.43 -8.34
C LYS A 199 -20.96 -11.84 -8.91
N GLN A 200 -21.79 -12.77 -8.44
CA GLN A 200 -21.81 -14.16 -8.91
C GLN A 200 -20.42 -14.86 -8.87
N GLY A 201 -19.64 -14.58 -7.81
CA GLY A 201 -18.34 -15.22 -7.58
C GLY A 201 -17.18 -14.69 -8.43
N ARG A 202 -17.32 -13.53 -9.09
CA ARG A 202 -16.25 -12.91 -9.90
C ARG A 202 -16.33 -11.39 -9.94
N TYR A 203 -15.21 -10.74 -10.18
CA TYR A 203 -15.13 -9.30 -10.47
C TYR A 203 -15.55 -8.99 -11.91
N SER A 204 -16.40 -7.99 -12.12
CA SER A 204 -16.86 -7.62 -13.46
C SER A 204 -15.78 -6.98 -14.35
N CYS A 205 -14.68 -6.48 -13.78
CA CYS A 205 -13.63 -5.81 -14.55
C CYS A 205 -12.68 -6.77 -15.29
N CYS A 206 -12.35 -7.92 -14.70
CA CYS A 206 -11.38 -8.86 -15.27
C CYS A 206 -11.76 -10.34 -15.08
N GLY A 207 -12.92 -10.64 -14.48
CA GLY A 207 -13.39 -12.01 -14.27
C GLY A 207 -12.68 -12.76 -13.12
N GLU A 208 -11.79 -12.11 -12.38
CA GLU A 208 -11.09 -12.69 -11.22
C GLU A 208 -12.08 -13.20 -10.17
N THR A 209 -11.86 -14.41 -9.68
CA THR A 209 -12.75 -15.09 -8.74
C THR A 209 -12.26 -14.95 -7.29
N ALA A 210 -10.96 -14.75 -7.08
CA ALA A 210 -10.38 -14.56 -5.77
C ALA A 210 -10.75 -13.18 -5.21
N ARG A 211 -11.48 -13.13 -4.08
CA ARG A 211 -11.88 -11.86 -3.42
C ARG A 211 -10.68 -11.05 -2.93
N SER A 212 -9.68 -11.71 -2.34
CA SER A 212 -8.44 -11.12 -1.84
C SER A 212 -7.37 -11.10 -2.93
N SER A 213 -7.51 -10.25 -3.94
CA SER A 213 -6.61 -10.20 -5.09
C SER A 213 -6.43 -8.78 -5.60
N VAL A 214 -5.37 -8.58 -6.40
CA VAL A 214 -5.19 -7.36 -7.18
C VAL A 214 -5.69 -7.54 -8.61
N CYS A 215 -6.13 -6.46 -9.22
CA CYS A 215 -6.62 -6.46 -10.60
C CYS A 215 -5.45 -6.47 -11.59
N GLU A 216 -5.39 -7.49 -12.44
CA GLU A 216 -4.36 -7.58 -13.50
C GLU A 216 -4.50 -6.49 -14.56
N SER A 217 -5.71 -5.94 -14.71
CA SER A 217 -6.06 -4.84 -15.60
C SER A 217 -5.93 -3.47 -14.92
N ALA A 218 -5.46 -3.41 -13.67
CA ALA A 218 -5.19 -2.16 -12.96
C ALA A 218 -4.17 -1.28 -13.67
N VAL A 219 -3.28 -1.90 -14.45
CA VAL A 219 -2.19 -1.26 -15.17
C VAL A 219 -2.41 -1.48 -16.67
N PRO A 220 -2.55 -0.41 -17.48
CA PRO A 220 -2.72 -0.53 -18.92
C PRO A 220 -1.50 -1.19 -19.58
N ASP A 221 -1.71 -2.03 -20.60
CA ASP A 221 -0.60 -2.73 -21.29
C ASP A 221 0.43 -1.76 -21.88
N ALA A 222 -0.02 -0.60 -22.35
CA ALA A 222 0.85 0.41 -22.91
C ALA A 222 1.81 1.06 -21.87
N PHE A 223 1.55 0.87 -20.56
CA PHE A 223 2.47 1.24 -19.48
C PHE A 223 3.59 0.19 -19.27
N LEU A 224 3.39 -1.04 -19.78
CA LEU A 224 4.31 -2.17 -19.60
C LEU A 224 5.41 -2.23 -20.66
N VAL A 225 5.39 -1.34 -21.64
CA VAL A 225 6.33 -1.31 -22.76
C VAL A 225 7.12 0.00 -22.71
N CYS A 226 8.45 -0.11 -22.68
CA CYS A 226 9.33 1.02 -22.94
C CYS A 226 9.50 1.14 -24.45
N ARG A 227 9.12 2.27 -25.06
CA ARG A 227 9.63 2.57 -26.40
C ARG A 227 11.09 2.95 -26.23
N ASN A 228 11.99 2.05 -26.63
CA ASN A 228 13.38 2.41 -26.82
C ASN A 228 13.41 3.48 -27.90
N ASN A 229 13.69 4.72 -27.54
CA ASN A 229 14.25 5.66 -28.49
C ASN A 229 15.68 5.19 -28.74
N GLY A 230 15.81 4.19 -29.62
CA GLY A 230 17.09 3.80 -30.19
C GLY A 230 17.66 5.04 -30.86
N SER A 231 18.65 5.63 -30.21
CA SER A 231 19.63 6.49 -30.86
C SER A 231 20.45 5.60 -31.79
N GLU A 232 20.05 5.54 -33.06
CA GLU A 232 20.98 5.37 -34.18
C GLU A 232 21.75 6.68 -34.41
#